data_AF-A0A4Y4CZG5-F1
#
_entry.id   AF-A0A4Y4CZG5-F1
#
_cell.length_a   1.000
_cell.length_b   1.000
_cell.length_c   1.000
_cell.angle_alpha   90.00
_cell.angle_beta   90.00
_cell.angle_gamma   90.00
#
_symmetry.space_group_name_H-M   'P 1'
#
loop_
_entity.id
_entity.type
_entity.pdbx_description
1 polymer ?
#
loop_
_entity_poly.entity_id
_entity_poly.type
_entity_poly.pdbx_seq_one_letter_code
_entity_poly.pdbx_strand_id
1 'polypeptide(L)' 'MPVVTRFPDCRIRINAKDHPPPHFHVLLNDGREAWVTITELKIVHGKVAAREIAEVLAWANENRAMLAARFEELQR' A
#
# COMPACT_ATOMS: atom_id res chain seq x y z
N MET A 1 -4.79 11.59 -4.82
CA MET A 1 -3.93 10.40 -4.68
C MET A 1 -4.57 9.27 -5.46
N PRO A 2 -3.91 8.75 -6.50
CA PRO A 2 -4.48 7.71 -7.34
C PRO A 2 -4.70 6.43 -6.54
N VAL A 3 -5.93 5.90 -6.61
CA VAL A 3 -6.22 4.54 -6.14
C VAL A 3 -5.61 3.58 -7.15
N VAL A 4 -4.75 2.68 -6.67
CA VAL A 4 -4.10 1.64 -7.48
C VAL A 4 -5.08 0.50 -7.70
N THR A 5 -5.73 0.05 -6.64
CA THR A 5 -6.72 -1.03 -6.70
C THR A 5 -7.69 -0.95 -5.50
N ARG A 6 -8.82 -1.64 -5.61
CA ARG A 6 -9.85 -1.72 -4.58
C ARG A 6 -10.11 -3.19 -4.23
N PHE A 7 -10.28 -3.43 -2.94
CA PHE A 7 -10.73 -4.69 -2.36
C PHE A 7 -12.11 -4.46 -1.73
N PRO A 8 -12.84 -5.51 -1.33
CA PRO A 8 -14.13 -5.36 -0.65
C PRO A 8 -14.04 -4.47 0.60
N ASP A 9 -13.00 -4.67 1.42
CA ASP A 9 -12.87 -4.04 2.73
C ASP A 9 -11.88 -2.85 2.78
N CYS A 10 -11.16 -2.59 1.70
CA CYS A 10 -10.16 -1.53 1.67
C CYS A 10 -9.81 -1.05 0.26
N ARG A 11 -8.98 -0.01 0.19
CA ARG A 11 -8.38 0.47 -1.06
C ARG A 11 -6.89 0.72 -0.90
N ILE A 12 -6.15 0.45 -1.97
CA ILE A 12 -4.72 0.73 -2.05
C ILE A 12 -4.49 2.03 -2.80
N ARG A 13 -3.63 2.90 -2.25
CA ARG A 13 -3.20 4.14 -2.90
C ARG A 13 -1.69 4.33 -2.76
N ILE A 14 -1.11 5.06 -3.71
CA ILE A 14 0.25 5.61 -3.59
C ILE A 14 0.13 7.12 -3.74
N ASN A 15 0.81 7.86 -2.87
CA ASN A 15 0.74 9.32 -2.91
C ASN A 15 1.86 9.87 -3.77
N ALA A 16 1.60 11.04 -4.37
CA ALA A 16 2.66 11.79 -5.03
C ALA A 16 3.51 12.50 -3.98
N LYS A 17 4.82 12.62 -4.23
CA LYS A 17 5.78 13.26 -3.32
C LYS A 17 5.78 12.64 -1.92
N ASP A 18 5.65 11.33 -1.86
CA ASP A 18 5.82 10.57 -0.63
C ASP A 18 7.32 10.39 -0.31
N HIS A 19 7.62 10.07 0.94
CA HIS A 19 9.00 9.92 1.38
C HIS A 19 9.46 8.46 1.30
N PRO A 20 10.76 8.21 1.00
CA PRO A 20 11.36 6.89 1.17
C PRO A 20 11.23 6.38 2.61
N PRO A 21 11.15 5.05 2.83
CA PRO A 21 11.24 3.98 1.83
C PRO A 21 9.97 3.86 0.96
N PRO A 22 10.07 3.30 -0.26
CA PRO A 22 8.90 3.07 -1.12
C PRO A 22 7.81 2.25 -0.42
N HIS A 23 6.60 2.81 -0.37
CA HIS A 23 5.47 2.20 0.33
C HIS A 23 4.15 2.51 -0.39
N PHE A 24 3.11 1.75 -0.04
CA PHE A 24 1.72 2.03 -0.41
C PHE A 24 0.86 2.11 0.85
N HIS A 25 -0.28 2.77 0.72
CA HIS A 25 -1.24 2.90 1.81
C HIS A 25 -2.40 1.94 1.59
N VAL A 26 -2.81 1.29 2.67
CA VAL A 26 -4.03 0.49 2.75
C VAL A 26 -5.01 1.25 3.63
N LEU A 27 -6.08 1.76 3.03
CA LEU A 27 -7.16 2.43 3.77
C LEU A 27 -8.37 1.50 3.86
N LEU A 28 -8.67 1.05 5.08
CA LEU A 28 -9.82 0.21 5.39
C LEU A 28 -11.11 1.03 5.33
N ASN A 29 -12.23 0.35 5.10
CA ASN A 29 -13.55 0.98 5.05
C ASN A 29 -13.98 1.62 6.38
N ASP A 30 -13.42 1.16 7.51
CA ASP A 30 -13.61 1.74 8.84
C ASP A 30 -12.76 3.00 9.10
N GLY A 31 -11.97 3.44 8.12
CA GLY A 31 -11.14 4.64 8.17
C GLY A 31 -9.74 4.44 8.73
N ARG A 32 -9.39 3.24 9.22
CA ARG A 32 -8.01 2.95 9.63
C ARG A 32 -7.10 2.88 8.40
N GLU A 33 -5.86 3.31 8.60
CA GLU A 33 -4.82 3.27 7.57
C GLU A 33 -3.57 2.54 8.06
N ALA A 34 -2.95 1.80 7.14
CA ALA A 34 -1.60 1.27 7.30
C ALA A 34 -0.72 1.63 6.10
N TRP A 35 0.57 1.84 6.36
CA TRP A 35 1.58 2.03 5.32
C TRP A 35 2.42 0.78 5.23
N VAL A 36 2.55 0.24 4.02
CA VAL A 36 3.21 -1.04 3.77
C VAL A 36 4.36 -0.82 2.81
N THR A 37 5.57 -1.19 3.22
CA THR A 37 6.75 -1.11 2.34
C THR A 37 6.59 -2.02 1.14
N ILE A 38 6.93 -1.55 -0.06
CA ILE A 38 6.78 -2.35 -1.29
C ILE A 38 7.76 -3.53 -1.31
N THR A 39 8.99 -3.34 -0.82
CA THR A 39 10.02 -4.39 -0.88
C THR A 39 9.74 -5.51 0.12
N GLU A 40 9.62 -5.17 1.41
CA GLU A 40 9.50 -6.15 2.49
C GLU A 40 8.06 -6.56 2.81
N LEU A 41 7.06 -5.87 2.27
CA LEU A 41 5.64 -6.04 2.60
C LEU A 41 5.35 -5.93 4.11
N LYS A 42 6.14 -5.14 4.83
CA LYS A 42 5.97 -4.87 6.25
C LYS A 42 5.14 -3.61 6.47
N ILE A 43 4.26 -3.69 7.46
CA ILE A 43 3.55 -2.52 7.98
C ILE A 43 4.56 -1.68 8.76
N VAL A 44 4.77 -0.43 8.33
CA VAL A 44 5.71 0.52 8.96
C VAL A 44 5.00 1.68 9.66
N HIS A 45 3.70 1.86 9.40
CA HIS A 45 2.86 2.84 10.08
C HIS A 45 1.42 2.34 10.15
N GLY A 46 0.68 2.77 11.18
CA GLY A 46 -0.73 2.46 11.36
C GLY A 46 -1.02 1.38 12.42
N LYS A 47 -2.29 1.30 12.84
CA LYS A 47 -2.80 0.30 13.79
C LYS A 47 -3.72 -0.69 13.08
N VAL A 48 -3.13 -1.46 12.18
CA VAL A 48 -3.80 -2.53 11.43
C VAL A 48 -2.94 -3.79 11.59
N ALA A 49 -3.55 -4.90 11.98
CA ALA A 49 -2.84 -6.17 12.05
C ALA A 49 -2.67 -6.76 10.64
N ALA A 50 -1.53 -7.41 10.37
CA ALA A 50 -1.25 -8.01 9.05
C ALA A 50 -2.36 -8.97 8.58
N ARG A 51 -3.01 -9.69 9.52
CA ARG A 51 -4.16 -10.57 9.22
C ARG A 51 -5.38 -9.84 8.64
N GLU A 52 -5.57 -8.56 8.99
CA GLU A 52 -6.70 -7.76 8.50
C GLU A 52 -6.51 -7.33 7.04
N ILE A 53 -5.27 -7.35 6.55
CA ILE A 53 -4.91 -6.98 5.17
C ILE A 53 -4.19 -8.11 4.45
N ALA A 54 -4.41 -9.36 4.87
CA ALA A 54 -3.68 -10.51 4.34
C ALA A 54 -3.85 -10.68 2.82
N GLU A 55 -5.06 -10.44 2.31
CA GLU A 55 -5.36 -10.46 0.87
C GLU A 55 -4.56 -9.38 0.11
N VAL A 56 -4.47 -8.18 0.69
CA VAL A 56 -3.68 -7.08 0.13
C VAL A 56 -2.19 -7.44 0.10
N LEU A 57 -1.66 -8.06 1.16
CA LEU A 57 -0.25 -8.46 1.21
C LEU A 57 0.06 -9.54 0.18
N ALA A 58 -0.83 -10.52 0.00
CA ALA A 58 -0.69 -11.55 -1.04
C ALA A 58 -0.72 -10.94 -2.44
N TRP A 59 -1.69 -10.07 -2.72
CA TRP A 59 -1.77 -9.36 -4.00
C TRP A 59 -0.53 -8.47 -4.23
N ALA A 60 -0.07 -7.75 -3.22
CA ALA A 60 1.10 -6.89 -3.33
C ALA A 60 2.37 -7.69 -3.63
N ASN A 61 2.50 -8.90 -3.07
CA ASN A 61 3.60 -9.83 -3.32
C ASN A 61 3.75 -10.19 -4.81
N GLU A 62 2.63 -10.39 -5.50
CA GLU A 62 2.56 -10.69 -6.94
C GLU A 62 2.74 -9.42 -7.81
N ASN A 63 2.40 -8.25 -7.27
CA ASN A 63 2.36 -6.97 -7.99
C ASN A 63 3.50 -6.01 -7.63
N ARG A 64 4.55 -6.47 -6.94
CA ARG A 64 5.64 -5.63 -6.42
C ARG A 64 6.30 -4.73 -7.46
N ALA A 65 6.59 -5.26 -8.65
CA ALA A 65 7.23 -4.50 -9.71
C ALA A 65 6.36 -3.33 -10.19
N MET A 66 5.04 -3.55 -10.35
CA MET A 66 4.09 -2.51 -10.73
C MET A 66 3.97 -1.45 -9.63
N LEU A 67 3.89 -1.85 -8.36
CA LEU A 67 3.85 -0.92 -7.23
C LEU A 67 5.11 -0.05 -7.15
N ALA A 68 6.29 -0.64 -7.34
CA ALA A 68 7.56 0.08 -7.33
C ALA A 68 7.64 1.10 -8.47
N ALA A 69 7.33 0.69 -9.71
CA ALA A 69 7.32 1.58 -10.86
C ALA A 69 6.33 2.75 -10.67
N ARG A 70 5.13 2.47 -10.12
CA ARG A 70 4.13 3.50 -9.85
C ARG A 70 4.58 4.46 -8.77
N PHE A 71 5.25 3.97 -7.73
CA PHE A 71 5.83 4.82 -6.69
C PHE A 71 6.88 5.76 -7.28
N GLU A 72 7.83 5.23 -8.06
CA GLU A 72 8.88 6.02 -8.71
C GLU A 72 8.31 7.08 -9.66
N GLU A 73 7.30 6.74 -10.46
CA GLU A 73 6.62 7.69 -11.35
C GLU A 73 6.02 8.87 -10.57
N LEU A 74 5.42 8.59 -9.41
CA LEU A 74 4.76 9.60 -8.57
C LEU A 74 5.73 10.44 -7.72
N GLN A 75 7.01 10.07 -7.67
CA GLN A 75 8.06 10.86 -6.98
C GLN A 75 8.78 11.84 -7.90
N ARG A 76 8.44 11.85 -9.20
CA ARG A 76 9.00 12.79 -10.18
C ARG A 76 8.33 14.16 -10.13
#